data_AF-A0A9X4IZB9-F1
#
_entry.id   AF-A0A9X4IZB9-F1
#
_cell.length_a   1.000
_cell.length_b   1.000
_cell.length_c   1.000
_cell.angle_alpha   90.00
_cell.angle_beta   90.00
_cell.angle_gamma   90.00
#
_symmetry.space_group_name_H-M   'P 1'
#
loop_
_entity.id
_entity.type
_entity.pdbx_description
1 polymer ?
#
loop_
_entity_poly.entity_id
_entity_poly.type
_entity_poly.pdbx_seq_one_letter_code
_entity_poly.pdbx_strand_id
1 'polypeptide(L)'
;MMVSQSSYKDKERLADKSLEKLSITITGELPRQVRRTVDDTVYRCYTTNRDVTISVTNFELARVLFFHNQYLIRAAFSSGGVMDIAHYNQDPSDPKIIFPDSTNYPVSNIRSRKSKSHLAWLLTDPSAAKSFFSIFKSVNEIDSSDVYDFGFVPPPLVGWEFELAGSYSENLKNFWVSEIATINDNSFVTPVGLKIKHPKLKHLVPVPHKERKVKKLPPNDPNPELDMGDLPKLGKRLHRKDDQAFSFNFINAGNIGLEIEDEQERPGKSKNLPSDEKKSEGASVGNAVKDGNNQEFDYGLNRNEGDEDSNNLIDAEPTEKFRLFERAIEVIKTKKDFTVHGVRCGSFPPPKTGSRMVLNTVDGSFLRYHMANISYLDVGAVVIEVDVDSLNRPTNVSTLVVSFLTDSNPEQILKSILQDYSDQARGWNHDWIKKNTAVSKFCRHPKKTKKENDVERDITADEYVEAWAEILCGKLRDIQKMIYE
;
A
#
# COMPACT_ATOMS: atom_id res chain seq x y z
N MET A 1 2.01 2.35 20.90
CA MET A 1 2.61 2.62 19.58
C MET A 1 4.02 3.16 19.66
N MET A 2 4.35 3.97 20.66
CA MET A 2 5.72 4.45 20.83
C MET A 2 6.69 3.28 21.11
N VAL A 3 7.85 3.33 20.48
CA VAL A 3 8.98 2.44 20.77
C VAL A 3 9.61 2.85 22.09
N SER A 4 9.85 1.87 22.95
CA SER A 4 10.53 2.09 24.23
C SER A 4 11.93 2.67 23.98
N GLN A 5 12.41 3.52 24.90
CA GLN A 5 13.75 4.12 24.84
C GLN A 5 14.03 5.03 23.62
N SER A 6 13.04 5.32 22.78
CA SER A 6 13.17 6.29 21.69
C SER A 6 12.87 7.71 22.13
N SER A 7 13.50 8.69 21.47
CA SER A 7 13.16 10.11 21.65
C SER A 7 12.19 10.58 20.57
N TYR A 8 11.36 11.58 20.91
CA TYR A 8 10.36 12.14 20.01
C TYR A 8 10.48 13.65 19.98
N LYS A 9 10.35 14.22 18.79
CA LYS A 9 10.33 15.67 18.56
C LYS A 9 9.25 15.99 17.53
N ASP A 10 8.37 16.93 17.84
CA ASP A 10 7.29 17.36 16.93
C ASP A 10 6.42 16.21 16.40
N LYS A 11 6.11 15.23 17.28
CA LYS A 11 5.37 13.99 16.98
C LYS A 11 6.09 13.05 16.00
N GLU A 12 7.34 13.34 15.67
CA GLU A 12 8.22 12.46 14.91
C GLU A 12 9.11 11.69 15.87
N ARG A 13 9.42 10.45 15.49
CA ARG A 13 10.33 9.61 16.25
C ARG A 13 11.76 9.85 15.76
N LEU A 14 12.70 9.95 16.70
CA LEU A 14 14.13 10.00 16.44
C LEU A 14 14.74 8.66 16.84
N ALA A 15 15.14 7.87 15.85
CA ALA A 15 15.78 6.58 16.06
C ALA A 15 17.17 6.75 16.69
N ASP A 16 17.51 5.88 17.64
CA ASP A 16 18.84 5.85 18.24
C ASP A 16 19.82 5.17 17.27
N LYS A 17 20.74 5.97 16.73
CA LYS A 17 21.74 5.50 15.76
C LYS A 17 22.89 4.72 16.40
N SER A 18 22.98 4.69 17.74
CA SER A 18 24.02 3.95 18.45
C SER A 18 23.72 2.46 18.59
N LEU A 19 22.47 2.05 18.34
CA LEU A 19 22.05 0.65 18.45
C LEU A 19 22.65 -0.22 17.33
N GLU A 20 23.10 -1.41 17.72
CA GLU A 20 23.54 -2.44 16.78
C GLU A 20 22.34 -3.00 16.02
N LYS A 21 22.55 -3.36 14.75
CA LYS A 21 21.50 -3.95 13.90
C LYS A 21 21.74 -5.43 13.67
N LEU A 22 20.68 -6.21 13.70
CA LEU A 22 20.75 -7.66 13.55
C LEU A 22 19.54 -8.20 12.76
N SER A 23 19.78 -8.92 11.67
CA SER A 23 18.75 -9.62 10.89
C SER A 23 18.78 -11.12 11.17
N ILE A 24 17.67 -11.70 11.60
CA ILE A 24 17.58 -13.11 12.02
C ILE A 24 16.31 -13.79 11.52
N THR A 25 16.30 -15.11 11.59
CA THR A 25 15.10 -15.94 11.52
C THR A 25 14.93 -16.65 12.87
N ILE A 26 13.72 -16.64 13.43
CA ILE A 26 13.42 -17.34 14.67
C ILE A 26 13.37 -18.85 14.41
N THR A 27 14.10 -19.63 15.19
CA THR A 27 14.16 -21.09 15.09
C THR A 27 13.45 -21.81 16.25
N GLY A 28 13.17 -21.11 17.35
CA GLY A 28 12.50 -21.65 18.52
C GLY A 28 12.23 -20.59 19.60
N GLU A 29 11.24 -20.85 20.45
CA GLU A 29 10.98 -20.07 21.68
C GLU A 29 11.58 -20.82 22.87
N LEU A 30 12.29 -20.08 23.73
CA LEU A 30 12.79 -20.63 24.99
C LEU A 30 11.70 -20.54 26.07
N PRO A 31 11.45 -21.61 26.83
CA PRO A 31 10.34 -21.68 27.78
C PRO A 31 10.46 -20.74 28.99
N ARG A 32 11.63 -20.12 29.19
CA ARG A 32 11.91 -19.30 30.37
C ARG A 32 12.00 -17.83 29.98
N GLN A 33 11.14 -17.01 30.59
CA GLN A 33 11.30 -15.57 30.55
C GLN A 33 12.47 -15.15 31.45
N VAL A 34 13.22 -14.13 31.01
CA VAL A 34 14.37 -13.59 31.74
C VAL A 34 13.97 -12.23 32.30
N ARG A 35 14.13 -12.05 33.61
CA ARG A 35 13.91 -10.75 34.25
C ARG A 35 15.23 -10.01 34.39
N ARG A 36 15.30 -8.80 33.86
CA ARG A 36 16.48 -7.95 33.99
C ARG A 36 16.42 -7.24 35.34
N THR A 37 17.41 -7.47 36.18
CA THR A 37 17.44 -6.98 37.57
C THR A 37 17.52 -5.46 37.71
N VAL A 38 18.00 -4.75 36.69
CA VAL A 38 18.24 -3.29 36.74
C VAL A 38 16.95 -2.49 36.61
N ASP A 39 16.02 -2.94 35.77
CA ASP A 39 14.78 -2.24 35.42
C ASP A 39 13.53 -3.10 35.64
N ASP A 40 13.71 -4.26 36.28
CA ASP A 40 12.69 -5.28 36.58
C ASP A 40 11.90 -5.79 35.35
N THR A 41 12.41 -5.53 34.15
CA THR A 41 11.71 -5.82 32.89
C THR A 41 11.78 -7.30 32.55
N VAL A 42 10.63 -7.85 32.14
CA VAL A 42 10.49 -9.25 31.70
C VAL A 42 10.69 -9.38 30.19
N TYR A 43 11.62 -10.26 29.80
CA TYR A 43 11.96 -10.56 28.41
C TYR A 43 11.56 -12.00 28.04
N ARG A 44 11.03 -12.16 26.83
CA ARG A 44 10.92 -13.45 26.14
C ARG A 44 12.18 -13.70 25.34
N CYS A 45 12.62 -14.96 25.33
CA CYS A 45 13.85 -15.35 24.66
C CYS A 45 13.56 -16.30 23.49
N TYR A 46 14.24 -16.07 22.36
CA TYR A 46 14.10 -16.89 21.15
C TYR A 46 15.48 -17.32 20.64
N THR A 47 15.56 -18.55 20.14
CA THR A 47 16.74 -19.01 19.39
C THR A 47 16.64 -18.57 17.94
N THR A 48 17.78 -18.36 17.31
CA THR A 48 17.84 -17.85 15.93
C THR A 48 18.74 -18.71 15.03
N ASN A 49 18.66 -18.48 13.72
CA ASN A 49 19.53 -19.08 12.72
C ASN A 49 21.00 -18.61 12.76
N ARG A 50 21.35 -17.64 13.61
CA ARG A 50 22.71 -17.12 13.78
C ARG A 50 23.40 -17.63 15.05
N ASP A 51 22.86 -18.66 15.68
CA ASP A 51 23.30 -19.19 16.98
C ASP A 51 23.36 -18.12 18.09
N VAL A 52 22.57 -17.06 17.98
CA VAL A 52 22.40 -16.01 19.00
C VAL A 52 21.01 -16.12 19.61
N THR A 53 20.91 -15.95 20.93
CA THR A 53 19.61 -15.80 21.59
C THR A 53 19.19 -14.33 21.52
N ILE A 54 17.94 -14.05 21.17
CA ILE A 54 17.38 -12.69 21.27
C ILE A 54 16.49 -12.62 22.50
N SER A 55 16.53 -11.49 23.20
CA SER A 55 15.66 -11.19 24.35
C SER A 55 14.83 -9.95 24.05
N VAL A 56 13.50 -10.10 23.98
CA VAL A 56 12.55 -9.04 23.61
C VAL A 56 11.45 -8.87 24.66
N THR A 57 11.03 -7.64 24.93
CA THR A 57 9.95 -7.38 25.88
C THR A 57 8.58 -7.75 25.28
N ASN A 58 7.63 -8.16 26.12
CA ASN A 58 6.25 -8.39 25.66
C ASN A 58 5.64 -7.13 25.04
N PHE A 59 5.94 -5.96 25.59
CA PHE A 59 5.39 -4.71 25.07
C PHE A 59 5.90 -4.41 23.66
N GLU A 60 7.20 -4.57 23.42
CA GLU A 60 7.77 -4.38 22.08
C GLU A 60 7.19 -5.38 21.08
N LEU A 61 7.03 -6.64 21.50
CA LEU A 61 6.44 -7.67 20.64
C LEU A 61 4.96 -7.37 20.33
N ALA A 62 4.14 -6.99 21.32
CA ALA A 62 2.77 -6.57 21.07
C ALA A 62 2.67 -5.29 20.23
N ARG A 63 3.63 -4.36 20.38
CA ARG A 63 3.71 -3.13 19.59
C ARG A 63 3.78 -3.44 18.11
N VAL A 64 4.72 -4.32 17.73
CA VAL A 64 4.94 -4.69 16.33
C VAL A 64 3.93 -5.69 15.80
N LEU A 65 3.38 -6.57 16.65
CA LEU A 65 2.38 -7.54 16.20
C LEU A 65 0.99 -6.92 16.07
N PHE A 66 0.57 -6.06 16.99
CA PHE A 66 -0.84 -5.72 17.17
C PHE A 66 -1.15 -4.23 17.25
N PHE A 67 -0.27 -3.44 17.86
CA PHE A 67 -0.55 -2.02 18.11
C PHE A 67 -0.22 -1.14 16.91
N HIS A 68 -0.70 -1.49 15.72
CA HIS A 68 -0.45 -0.70 14.50
C HIS A 68 -1.29 0.58 14.45
N ASN A 69 -2.35 0.64 15.26
CA ASN A 69 -3.15 1.84 15.43
C ASN A 69 -3.93 1.84 16.74
N GLN A 70 -4.45 3.01 17.11
CA GLN A 70 -5.22 3.18 18.35
C GLN A 70 -6.50 2.34 18.42
N TYR A 71 -7.14 2.03 17.29
CA TYR A 71 -8.36 1.22 17.27
C TYR A 71 -8.04 -0.24 17.61
N LEU A 72 -6.95 -0.78 17.03
CA LEU A 72 -6.42 -2.10 17.38
C LEU A 72 -5.94 -2.16 18.83
N ILE A 73 -5.30 -1.11 19.34
CA ILE A 73 -4.92 -1.04 20.76
C ILE A 73 -6.18 -1.17 21.62
N ARG A 74 -7.22 -0.37 21.37
CA ARG A 74 -8.48 -0.44 22.15
C ARG A 74 -9.10 -1.82 22.11
N ALA A 75 -9.16 -2.43 20.93
CA ALA A 75 -9.66 -3.79 20.74
C ALA A 75 -8.82 -4.84 21.50
N ALA A 76 -7.50 -4.67 21.61
CA ALA A 76 -6.65 -5.61 22.35
C ALA A 76 -6.94 -5.62 23.86
N PHE A 77 -7.50 -4.52 24.39
CA PHE A 77 -7.92 -4.38 25.78
C PHE A 77 -9.43 -4.53 25.98
N SER A 78 -10.18 -5.02 24.98
CA SER A 78 -11.61 -5.28 25.10
C SER A 78 -11.93 -6.77 25.11
N SER A 79 -13.08 -7.12 25.69
CA SER A 79 -13.53 -8.50 25.81
C SER A 79 -13.92 -9.16 24.48
N GLY A 80 -14.19 -8.37 23.43
CA GLY A 80 -14.43 -8.91 22.08
C GLY A 80 -13.18 -9.00 21.22
N GLY A 81 -12.03 -8.47 21.67
CA GLY A 81 -10.79 -8.51 20.90
C GLY A 81 -10.93 -7.82 19.54
N VAL A 82 -10.26 -8.37 18.52
CA VAL A 82 -10.34 -7.85 17.14
C VAL A 82 -11.77 -7.92 16.55
N MET A 83 -12.63 -8.80 17.09
CA MET A 83 -14.01 -8.95 16.60
C MET A 83 -14.90 -7.75 16.96
N ASP A 84 -14.50 -6.92 17.92
CA ASP A 84 -15.17 -5.63 18.21
C ASP A 84 -15.00 -4.62 17.06
N ILE A 85 -14.03 -4.84 16.16
CA ILE A 85 -13.77 -3.97 15.00
C ILE A 85 -14.57 -4.43 13.78
N ALA A 86 -14.48 -5.72 13.44
CA ALA A 86 -15.10 -6.31 12.26
C ALA A 86 -15.27 -7.83 12.44
N HIS A 87 -16.14 -8.44 11.65
CA HIS A 87 -16.33 -9.90 11.64
C HIS A 87 -15.87 -10.52 10.33
N TYR A 88 -15.37 -11.76 10.41
CA TYR A 88 -15.02 -12.56 9.24
C TYR A 88 -16.15 -13.54 8.89
N ASN A 89 -16.77 -13.34 7.72
CA ASN A 89 -17.66 -14.30 7.08
C ASN A 89 -16.82 -15.40 6.41
N GLN A 90 -16.94 -16.62 6.92
CA GLN A 90 -16.18 -17.80 6.49
C GLN A 90 -16.82 -18.55 5.33
N ASP A 91 -17.91 -18.05 4.74
CA ASP A 91 -18.54 -18.66 3.56
C ASP A 91 -17.49 -18.81 2.43
N PRO A 92 -17.16 -20.04 2.00
CA PRO A 92 -16.17 -20.26 0.94
C PRO A 92 -16.56 -19.65 -0.42
N SER A 93 -17.85 -19.41 -0.65
CA SER A 93 -18.33 -18.79 -1.89
C SER A 93 -18.20 -17.26 -1.89
N ASP A 94 -18.12 -16.65 -0.70
CA ASP A 94 -18.08 -15.20 -0.53
C ASP A 94 -17.33 -14.78 0.76
N PRO A 95 -16.02 -15.11 0.89
CA PRO A 95 -15.28 -14.84 2.10
C PRO A 95 -15.06 -13.32 2.28
N LYS A 96 -15.49 -12.78 3.42
CA LYS A 96 -15.54 -11.32 3.64
C LYS A 96 -15.20 -10.91 5.06
N ILE A 97 -14.44 -9.83 5.19
CA ILE A 97 -14.34 -9.07 6.44
C ILE A 97 -15.33 -7.93 6.38
N ILE A 98 -16.27 -7.88 7.32
CA ILE A 98 -17.39 -6.96 7.31
C ILE A 98 -17.35 -6.10 8.56
N PHE A 99 -17.26 -4.80 8.35
CA PHE A 99 -17.37 -3.81 9.42
C PHE A 99 -18.85 -3.50 9.73
N PRO A 100 -19.23 -3.33 11.01
CA PRO A 100 -20.58 -2.92 11.38
C PRO A 100 -20.85 -1.47 10.95
N ASP A 101 -22.12 -1.14 10.65
CA ASP A 101 -22.53 0.21 10.22
C ASP A 101 -22.13 1.32 11.22
N SER A 102 -22.10 0.98 12.51
CA SER A 102 -21.71 1.86 13.60
C SER A 102 -20.20 2.06 13.75
N THR A 103 -19.37 1.39 12.93
CA THR A 103 -17.91 1.38 13.11
C THR A 103 -17.31 2.79 13.16
N ASN A 104 -16.40 3.00 14.11
CA ASN A 104 -15.54 4.18 14.14
C ASN A 104 -14.18 3.95 13.46
N TYR A 105 -13.93 2.73 12.96
CA TYR A 105 -12.69 2.41 12.28
C TYR A 105 -12.57 3.25 10.98
N PRO A 106 -11.46 3.97 10.77
CA PRO A 106 -11.28 4.78 9.57
C PRO A 106 -11.05 3.93 8.32
N VAL A 107 -11.71 4.29 7.21
CA VAL A 107 -11.47 3.70 5.88
C VAL A 107 -9.99 3.81 5.47
N SER A 108 -9.29 4.86 5.91
CA SER A 108 -7.85 5.02 5.65
C SER A 108 -7.01 3.85 6.17
N ASN A 109 -7.45 3.20 7.26
CA ASN A 109 -6.74 2.08 7.87
C ASN A 109 -6.97 0.73 7.15
N ILE A 110 -7.71 0.73 6.04
CA ILE A 110 -7.89 -0.44 5.16
C ILE A 110 -7.50 -0.13 3.71
N ARG A 111 -6.72 0.93 3.46
CA ARG A 111 -6.32 1.32 2.10
C ARG A 111 -5.10 0.56 1.60
N SER A 112 -4.03 0.55 2.38
CA SER A 112 -2.76 -0.05 1.95
C SER A 112 -2.86 -1.59 1.96
N ARG A 113 -2.07 -2.25 1.11
CA ARG A 113 -1.95 -3.72 1.11
C ARG A 113 -1.54 -4.23 2.49
N LYS A 114 -0.54 -3.59 3.11
CA LYS A 114 -0.02 -3.99 4.44
C LYS A 114 -1.10 -3.93 5.52
N SER A 115 -1.87 -2.85 5.58
CA SER A 115 -2.95 -2.72 6.57
C SER A 115 -4.10 -3.70 6.30
N LYS A 116 -4.43 -3.97 5.03
CA LYS A 116 -5.43 -5.01 4.67
C LYS A 116 -4.97 -6.41 5.06
N SER A 117 -3.73 -6.77 4.72
CA SER A 117 -3.15 -8.08 5.04
C SER A 117 -3.02 -8.29 6.54
N HIS A 118 -2.60 -7.25 7.28
CA HIS A 118 -2.52 -7.31 8.75
C HIS A 118 -3.89 -7.49 9.39
N LEU A 119 -4.89 -6.72 8.98
CA LEU A 119 -6.25 -6.89 9.47
C LEU A 119 -6.82 -8.27 9.12
N ALA A 120 -6.56 -8.75 7.91
CA ALA A 120 -6.98 -10.09 7.49
C ALA A 120 -6.28 -11.19 8.28
N TRP A 121 -4.98 -11.07 8.55
CA TRP A 121 -4.26 -11.99 9.40
C TRP A 121 -4.89 -12.06 10.80
N LEU A 122 -5.16 -10.91 11.44
CA LEU A 122 -5.78 -10.89 12.77
C LEU A 122 -7.18 -11.53 12.81
N LEU A 123 -7.97 -11.41 11.74
CA LEU A 123 -9.37 -11.87 11.70
C LEU A 123 -9.54 -13.29 11.15
N THR A 124 -8.59 -13.77 10.35
CA THR A 124 -8.70 -15.06 9.66
C THR A 124 -7.73 -16.12 10.18
N ASP A 125 -6.59 -15.74 10.77
CA ASP A 125 -5.66 -16.68 11.41
C ASP A 125 -6.06 -16.95 12.88
N PRO A 126 -6.38 -18.20 13.25
CA PRO A 126 -6.81 -18.52 14.61
C PRO A 126 -5.71 -18.30 15.67
N SER A 127 -4.43 -18.43 15.31
CA SER A 127 -3.31 -18.25 16.24
C SER A 127 -3.10 -16.76 16.51
N ALA A 128 -3.18 -15.93 15.47
CA ALA A 128 -3.13 -14.47 15.59
C ALA A 128 -4.30 -13.94 16.44
N ALA A 129 -5.53 -14.37 16.16
CA ALA A 129 -6.71 -13.96 16.91
C ALA A 129 -6.63 -14.34 18.40
N LYS A 130 -6.20 -15.57 18.70
CA LYS A 130 -5.98 -16.04 20.09
C LYS A 130 -4.88 -15.24 20.79
N SER A 131 -3.78 -14.97 20.08
CA SER A 131 -2.67 -14.20 20.62
C SER A 131 -3.08 -12.76 20.93
N PHE A 132 -3.81 -12.11 20.02
CA PHE A 132 -4.35 -10.77 20.22
C PHE A 132 -5.27 -10.71 21.45
N PHE A 133 -6.21 -11.66 21.57
CA PHE A 133 -7.14 -11.73 22.71
C PHE A 133 -6.45 -12.02 24.05
N SER A 134 -5.28 -12.66 24.03
CA SER A 134 -4.53 -12.96 25.26
C SER A 134 -4.03 -11.71 25.99
N ILE A 135 -3.96 -10.55 25.32
CA ILE A 135 -3.65 -9.25 25.96
C ILE A 135 -4.75 -8.91 26.97
N PHE A 136 -6.02 -8.91 26.54
CA PHE A 136 -7.16 -8.68 27.42
C PHE A 136 -7.17 -9.69 28.58
N LYS A 137 -6.94 -10.98 28.29
CA LYS A 137 -6.88 -12.02 29.32
C LYS A 137 -5.81 -11.72 30.37
N SER A 138 -4.59 -11.40 29.95
CA SER A 138 -3.48 -11.08 30.86
C SER A 138 -3.76 -9.87 31.74
N VAL A 139 -4.50 -8.88 31.25
CA VAL A 139 -4.86 -7.67 32.01
C VAL A 139 -5.94 -7.96 33.06
N ASN A 140 -6.83 -8.92 32.80
CA ASN A 140 -7.90 -9.26 33.74
C ASN A 140 -7.51 -10.36 34.75
N GLU A 141 -6.40 -11.06 34.50
CA GLU A 141 -5.82 -12.06 35.41
C GLU A 141 -4.80 -11.45 36.39
N ILE A 142 -4.72 -10.11 36.46
CA ILE A 142 -3.88 -9.41 37.45
C ILE A 142 -4.48 -9.64 38.84
N ASP A 143 -3.89 -10.57 39.59
CA ASP A 143 -4.06 -10.62 41.04
C ASP A 143 -3.56 -9.31 41.67
N SER A 144 -4.08 -8.98 42.86
CA SER A 144 -3.95 -7.71 43.58
C SER A 144 -2.52 -7.25 43.97
N SER A 145 -1.48 -7.60 43.21
CA SER A 145 -0.13 -7.06 43.34
C SER A 145 -0.03 -5.65 42.73
N ASP A 146 0.65 -4.74 43.43
CA ASP A 146 0.86 -3.34 43.01
C ASP A 146 1.76 -3.18 41.77
N VAL A 147 2.32 -4.26 41.21
CA VAL A 147 3.25 -4.22 40.06
C VAL A 147 2.66 -5.03 38.90
N TYR A 148 2.22 -4.32 37.86
CA TYR A 148 1.74 -4.94 36.63
C TYR A 148 2.85 -5.02 35.57
N ASP A 149 3.24 -6.24 35.21
CA ASP A 149 4.08 -6.52 34.05
C ASP A 149 3.20 -6.82 32.83
N PHE A 150 3.36 -6.05 31.74
CA PHE A 150 2.58 -6.27 30.52
C PHE A 150 2.83 -7.69 29.95
N GLY A 151 1.75 -8.47 29.84
CA GLY A 151 1.79 -9.86 29.40
C GLY A 151 0.83 -10.15 28.24
N PHE A 152 1.21 -11.08 27.39
CA PHE A 152 0.35 -11.75 26.40
C PHE A 152 1.06 -13.01 25.89
N VAL A 153 0.34 -13.90 25.21
CA VAL A 153 0.87 -15.10 24.54
C VAL A 153 1.05 -14.78 23.06
N PRO A 154 2.27 -14.72 22.51
CA PRO A 154 2.50 -14.45 21.08
C PRO A 154 1.98 -15.59 20.18
N PRO A 155 1.72 -15.33 18.89
CA PRO A 155 1.47 -16.41 17.94
C PRO A 155 2.77 -17.19 17.71
N PRO A 156 2.73 -18.40 17.10
CA PRO A 156 3.94 -19.12 16.74
C PRO A 156 4.82 -18.29 15.78
N LEU A 157 6.02 -17.92 16.20
CA LEU A 157 6.94 -17.08 15.43
C LEU A 157 8.05 -17.87 14.72
N VAL A 158 8.08 -19.19 14.84
CA VAL A 158 9.13 -20.02 14.21
C VAL A 158 9.07 -19.86 12.70
N GLY A 159 10.21 -19.58 12.09
CA GLY A 159 10.34 -19.32 10.65
C GLY A 159 10.12 -17.87 10.23
N TRP A 160 9.72 -16.98 11.15
CA TRP A 160 9.57 -15.55 10.87
C TRP A 160 10.93 -14.86 10.86
N GLU A 161 11.08 -13.87 9.99
CA GLU A 161 12.30 -13.07 9.87
C GLU A 161 12.13 -11.71 10.55
N PHE A 162 13.16 -11.28 11.25
CA PHE A 162 13.18 -10.03 11.99
C PHE A 162 14.40 -9.21 11.64
N GLU A 163 14.22 -7.90 11.49
CA GLU A 163 15.29 -6.91 11.57
C GLU A 163 15.19 -6.17 12.90
N LEU A 164 16.26 -6.25 13.69
CA LEU A 164 16.31 -5.83 15.08
C LEU A 164 17.31 -4.69 15.26
N ALA A 165 17.06 -3.84 16.24
CA ALA A 165 18.02 -2.91 16.79
C ALA A 165 18.13 -3.09 18.32
N GLY A 166 19.34 -3.07 18.85
CA GLY A 166 19.57 -3.39 20.25
C GLY A 166 21.05 -3.39 20.65
N SER A 167 21.36 -4.12 21.71
CA SER A 167 22.73 -4.28 22.22
C SER A 167 23.11 -5.74 22.31
N TYR A 168 24.31 -6.07 21.82
CA TYR A 168 24.83 -7.44 21.91
C TYR A 168 25.70 -7.63 23.15
N SER A 169 25.47 -8.73 23.86
CA SER A 169 26.33 -9.17 24.96
C SER A 169 27.12 -10.40 24.52
N GLU A 170 28.41 -10.21 24.24
CA GLU A 170 29.32 -11.30 23.87
C GLU A 170 29.35 -12.40 24.93
N ASN A 171 29.48 -12.02 26.21
CA ASN A 171 29.57 -12.95 27.34
C ASN A 171 28.35 -13.86 27.47
N LEU A 172 27.15 -13.34 27.17
CA LEU A 172 25.89 -14.07 27.29
C LEU A 172 25.44 -14.68 25.94
N LYS A 173 26.15 -14.39 24.85
CA LYS A 173 25.73 -14.67 23.47
C LYS A 173 24.26 -14.29 23.22
N ASN A 174 23.86 -13.14 23.77
CA ASN A 174 22.47 -12.68 23.80
C ASN A 174 22.36 -11.26 23.25
N PHE A 175 21.38 -11.06 22.38
CA PHE A 175 21.03 -9.76 21.83
C PHE A 175 19.79 -9.21 22.53
N TRP A 176 19.95 -8.09 23.23
CA TRP A 176 18.86 -7.41 23.93
C TRP A 176 18.18 -6.46 22.97
N VAL A 177 16.95 -6.81 22.57
CA VAL A 177 16.18 -6.07 21.58
C VAL A 177 15.59 -4.82 22.22
N SER A 178 15.99 -3.66 21.71
CA SER A 178 15.36 -2.37 22.01
C SER A 178 14.22 -2.07 21.03
N GLU A 179 14.38 -2.49 19.78
CA GLU A 179 13.39 -2.27 18.72
C GLU A 179 13.40 -3.42 17.71
N ILE A 180 12.19 -3.79 17.26
CA ILE A 180 11.95 -4.56 16.05
C ILE A 180 11.55 -3.57 14.94
N ALA A 181 12.39 -3.47 13.90
CA ALA A 181 12.19 -2.57 12.77
C ALA A 181 11.40 -3.23 11.64
N THR A 182 11.67 -4.51 11.37
CA THR A 182 10.98 -5.26 10.30
C THR A 182 10.56 -6.63 10.78
N ILE A 183 9.37 -7.07 10.38
CA ILE A 183 8.89 -8.45 10.48
C ILE A 183 8.50 -8.93 9.08
N ASN A 184 8.98 -10.11 8.68
CA ASN A 184 8.45 -10.85 7.55
C ASN A 184 7.86 -12.18 8.03
N ASP A 185 6.55 -12.32 7.85
CA ASP A 185 5.82 -13.56 8.07
C ASP A 185 5.65 -14.31 6.74
N ASN A 186 6.17 -15.54 6.71
CA ASN A 186 6.10 -16.44 5.55
C ASN A 186 4.98 -17.48 5.68
N SER A 187 4.29 -17.53 6.82
CA SER A 187 3.30 -18.56 7.15
C SER A 187 1.87 -18.18 6.76
N PHE A 188 1.51 -16.90 6.87
CA PHE A 188 0.16 -16.46 6.53
C PHE A 188 -0.10 -16.49 5.01
N VAL A 189 -1.22 -17.11 4.64
CA VAL A 189 -1.75 -17.14 3.27
C VAL A 189 -3.16 -16.58 3.28
N THR A 190 -3.40 -15.58 2.44
CA THR A 190 -4.72 -14.95 2.32
C THR A 190 -5.77 -15.96 1.83
N PRO A 191 -6.94 -16.08 2.47
CA PRO A 191 -8.05 -16.84 1.93
C PRO A 191 -8.41 -16.40 0.49
N VAL A 192 -8.63 -17.36 -0.40
CA VAL A 192 -8.92 -17.09 -1.81
C VAL A 192 -10.19 -16.25 -1.94
N GLY A 193 -10.13 -15.16 -2.71
CA GLY A 193 -11.28 -14.30 -2.98
C GLY A 193 -11.70 -13.36 -1.84
N LEU A 194 -10.92 -13.29 -0.75
CA LEU A 194 -11.23 -12.45 0.41
C LEU A 194 -11.41 -10.96 0.03
N LYS A 195 -12.53 -10.39 0.48
CA LYS A 195 -12.83 -8.95 0.35
C LYS A 195 -13.06 -8.29 1.70
N ILE A 196 -12.87 -6.97 1.77
CA ILE A 196 -13.24 -6.16 2.93
C ILE A 196 -14.42 -5.26 2.56
N LYS A 197 -15.53 -5.41 3.28
CA LYS A 197 -16.72 -4.55 3.21
C LYS A 197 -16.70 -3.54 4.35
N HIS A 198 -16.71 -2.26 4.01
CA HIS A 198 -16.72 -1.17 4.98
C HIS A 198 -17.85 -0.18 4.69
N PRO A 199 -18.75 0.14 5.65
CA PRO A 199 -19.97 0.92 5.39
C PRO A 199 -19.70 2.38 4.94
N LYS A 200 -18.54 2.93 5.34
CA LYS A 200 -18.10 4.28 4.92
C LYS A 200 -17.27 4.29 3.62
N LEU A 201 -17.04 3.13 3.00
CA LEU A 201 -16.34 3.06 1.71
C LEU A 201 -17.37 3.21 0.58
N LYS A 202 -17.21 4.22 -0.26
CA LYS A 202 -18.17 4.57 -1.30
C LYS A 202 -17.49 4.81 -2.65
N HIS A 203 -18.17 4.44 -3.72
CA HIS A 203 -17.78 4.69 -5.10
C HIS A 203 -18.08 6.15 -5.46
N LEU A 204 -17.05 6.93 -5.80
CA LEU A 204 -17.21 8.36 -6.03
C LEU A 204 -17.67 8.67 -7.46
N VAL A 205 -18.98 8.83 -7.64
CA VAL A 205 -19.58 9.14 -8.94
C VAL A 205 -19.45 10.61 -9.33
N PRO A 206 -19.11 10.92 -10.60
CA PRO A 206 -19.14 12.28 -11.12
C PRO A 206 -20.54 12.88 -11.00
N VAL A 207 -20.61 14.16 -10.62
CA VAL A 207 -21.87 14.88 -10.59
C VAL A 207 -22.05 15.61 -11.92
N PRO A 208 -23.24 15.55 -12.56
CA PRO A 208 -23.54 16.35 -13.74
C PRO A 208 -23.31 17.84 -13.48
N HIS A 209 -22.92 18.58 -14.53
CA HIS A 209 -22.53 20.00 -14.52
C HIS A 209 -23.60 20.90 -13.86
N LYS A 210 -23.61 20.97 -12.53
CA LYS A 210 -24.28 22.01 -11.75
C LYS A 210 -23.22 23.01 -11.32
N GLU A 211 -23.51 24.29 -11.48
CA GLU A 211 -22.74 25.37 -10.85
C GLU A 211 -22.75 25.15 -9.34
N ARG A 212 -21.63 24.68 -8.78
CA ARG A 212 -21.52 24.41 -7.35
C ARG A 212 -20.80 25.56 -6.67
N LYS A 213 -21.39 26.05 -5.57
CA LYS A 213 -20.71 26.93 -4.62
C LYS A 213 -19.46 26.21 -4.10
N VAL A 214 -18.30 26.82 -4.29
CA VAL A 214 -17.04 26.35 -3.70
C VAL A 214 -17.18 26.40 -2.19
N LYS A 215 -17.06 25.25 -1.51
CA LYS A 215 -17.01 25.24 -0.05
C LYS A 215 -15.70 25.88 0.39
N LYS A 216 -15.82 27.00 1.10
CA LYS A 216 -14.71 27.67 1.78
C LYS A 216 -14.44 26.93 3.08
N LEU A 217 -13.27 26.30 3.18
CA LEU A 217 -12.82 25.65 4.41
C LEU A 217 -11.82 26.57 5.13
N PRO A 218 -11.80 26.59 6.47
CA PRO A 218 -10.69 27.19 7.19
C PRO A 218 -9.37 26.51 6.80
N PRO A 219 -8.25 27.25 6.72
CA PRO A 219 -6.95 26.67 6.42
C PRO A 219 -6.58 25.56 7.43
N ASN A 220 -5.84 24.57 6.94
CA ASN A 220 -5.35 23.47 7.76
C ASN A 220 -4.13 23.92 8.56
N ASP A 221 -4.10 23.62 9.86
CA ASP A 221 -2.87 23.68 10.64
C ASP A 221 -2.09 22.39 10.35
N PRO A 222 -0.95 22.47 9.63
CA PRO A 222 -0.16 21.28 9.30
C PRO A 222 0.47 20.62 10.53
N ASN A 223 0.59 21.34 11.66
CA ASN A 223 1.18 20.82 12.88
C ASN A 223 0.42 21.25 14.15
N PRO A 224 -0.81 20.76 14.36
CA PRO A 224 -1.63 21.09 15.54
C PRO A 224 -0.94 20.70 16.84
N GLU A 225 -0.94 21.49 17.90
CA GLU A 225 -0.27 21.12 19.16
C GLU A 225 -0.88 19.86 19.79
N LEU A 226 -0.06 18.92 20.25
CA LEU A 226 -0.55 17.69 20.89
C LEU A 226 -0.87 17.98 22.36
N ASP A 227 -2.15 17.96 22.72
CA ASP A 227 -2.65 18.11 24.08
C ASP A 227 -3.18 16.76 24.59
N MET A 228 -2.47 16.20 25.57
CA MET A 228 -2.83 14.91 26.19
C MET A 228 -3.92 15.04 27.28
N GLY A 229 -4.25 16.25 27.73
CA GLY A 229 -5.25 16.52 28.76
C GLY A 229 -6.65 16.81 28.21
N ASP A 230 -6.76 17.26 26.96
CA ASP A 230 -8.04 17.52 26.28
C ASP A 230 -8.53 16.29 25.48
N LEU A 231 -9.80 16.31 25.05
CA LEU A 231 -10.44 15.23 24.31
C LEU A 231 -10.72 15.62 22.85
N PRO A 232 -10.57 14.68 21.90
CA PRO A 232 -10.94 14.92 20.52
C PRO A 232 -12.45 15.15 20.37
N LYS A 233 -12.83 16.00 19.40
CA LYS A 233 -14.23 16.28 19.08
C LYS A 233 -14.76 15.36 17.97
N LEU A 234 -15.95 14.79 18.17
CA LEU A 234 -16.67 14.06 17.11
C LEU A 234 -16.88 14.94 15.87
N GLY A 235 -16.53 14.39 14.71
CA GLY A 235 -16.71 15.04 13.42
C GLY A 235 -15.63 16.07 13.06
N LYS A 236 -14.65 16.33 13.93
CA LYS A 236 -13.42 17.03 13.52
C LYS A 236 -12.56 16.13 12.64
N ARG A 237 -11.68 16.75 11.85
CA ARG A 237 -10.70 16.04 11.02
C ARG A 237 -9.70 15.29 11.90
N LEU A 238 -9.13 14.20 11.38
CA LEU A 238 -8.03 13.48 12.02
C LEU A 238 -6.70 14.18 11.74
N HIS A 239 -5.89 14.34 12.77
CA HIS A 239 -4.48 14.67 12.64
C HIS A 239 -3.69 13.37 12.59
N ARG A 240 -3.30 12.95 11.38
CA ARG A 240 -2.61 11.67 11.16
C ARG A 240 -1.10 11.83 11.18
N LYS A 241 -0.41 10.86 11.79
CA LYS A 241 1.04 10.71 11.71
C LYS A 241 1.39 9.24 11.55
N ASP A 242 2.14 8.89 10.51
CA ASP A 242 2.57 7.50 10.28
C ASP A 242 4.06 7.35 10.56
N ASP A 243 4.44 6.37 11.37
CA ASP A 243 5.83 5.98 11.58
C ASP A 243 6.32 5.17 10.37
N GLN A 244 7.31 5.71 9.66
CA GLN A 244 7.91 5.08 8.48
C GLN A 244 9.05 4.12 8.84
N ALA A 245 9.50 4.08 10.09
CA ALA A 245 10.66 3.29 10.51
C ALA A 245 10.34 1.80 10.73
N PHE A 246 9.06 1.43 10.72
CA PHE A 246 8.60 0.06 10.98
C PHE A 246 7.87 -0.55 9.79
N SER A 247 8.15 -1.83 9.52
CA SER A 247 7.52 -2.61 8.45
C SER A 247 7.08 -3.99 8.95
N PHE A 248 5.84 -4.37 8.66
CA PHE A 248 5.35 -5.73 8.87
C PHE A 248 4.79 -6.25 7.54
N ASN A 249 5.40 -7.32 7.02
CA ASN A 249 5.10 -7.88 5.72
C ASN A 249 4.65 -9.34 5.84
N PHE A 250 3.69 -9.72 4.99
CA PHE A 250 3.28 -11.10 4.78
C PHE A 250 3.72 -11.51 3.38
N ILE A 251 4.77 -12.34 3.29
CA ILE A 251 5.42 -12.64 2.00
C ILE A 251 4.48 -13.42 1.07
N ASN A 252 3.67 -14.31 1.64
CA ASN A 252 2.74 -15.15 0.89
C ASN A 252 1.29 -14.62 0.87
N ALA A 253 1.05 -13.39 1.34
CA ALA A 253 -0.29 -12.82 1.32
C ALA A 253 -0.70 -12.38 -0.09
N GLY A 254 -1.78 -12.97 -0.61
CA GLY A 254 -2.46 -12.51 -1.82
C GLY A 254 -3.12 -11.14 -1.65
N ASN A 255 -3.55 -10.55 -2.78
CA ASN A 255 -4.21 -9.26 -2.78
C ASN A 255 -5.62 -9.37 -2.18
N ILE A 256 -6.00 -8.40 -1.35
CA ILE A 256 -7.32 -8.36 -0.69
C ILE A 256 -8.12 -7.22 -1.31
N GLY A 257 -9.26 -7.56 -1.91
CA GLY A 257 -10.17 -6.61 -2.54
C GLY A 257 -10.91 -5.76 -1.51
N LEU A 258 -11.38 -4.59 -1.94
CA LEU A 258 -12.38 -3.82 -1.20
C LEU A 258 -13.73 -3.98 -1.90
N GLU A 259 -14.78 -4.23 -1.13
CA GLU A 259 -16.14 -4.28 -1.64
C GLU A 259 -16.79 -2.90 -1.48
N ILE A 260 -17.32 -2.38 -2.59
CA ILE A 260 -17.95 -1.07 -2.67
C ILE A 260 -19.37 -1.26 -3.21
N GLU A 261 -20.37 -1.05 -2.37
CA GLU A 261 -21.79 -1.20 -2.73
C GLU A 261 -22.45 0.16 -2.97
N ASP A 262 -22.02 1.18 -2.23
CA ASP A 262 -22.64 2.50 -2.21
C ASP A 262 -21.96 3.48 -3.16
N GLU A 263 -22.75 4.24 -3.92
CA GLU A 263 -22.28 5.41 -4.65
C GLU A 263 -22.39 6.69 -3.82
N GLN A 264 -21.40 7.55 -3.92
CA GLN A 264 -21.44 8.90 -3.38
C GLN A 264 -21.04 9.91 -4.45
N GLU A 265 -21.88 10.93 -4.63
CA GLU A 265 -21.52 12.06 -5.47
C GLU A 265 -20.20 12.69 -5.02
N ARG A 266 -19.29 12.89 -5.98
CA ARG A 266 -18.02 13.58 -5.74
C ARG A 266 -18.29 14.92 -5.05
N PRO A 267 -17.70 15.18 -3.87
CA PRO A 267 -17.85 16.48 -3.22
C PRO A 267 -17.33 17.59 -4.15
N GLY A 268 -18.00 18.73 -4.15
CA GLY A 268 -17.60 19.90 -4.93
C GLY A 268 -16.18 20.37 -4.56
N LYS A 269 -15.54 21.16 -5.44
CA LYS A 269 -14.22 21.74 -5.15
C LYS A 269 -14.30 22.56 -3.85
N SER A 270 -13.47 22.19 -2.88
CA SER A 270 -13.21 23.00 -1.69
C SER A 270 -12.01 23.89 -1.95
N LYS A 271 -12.04 25.14 -1.48
CA LYS A 271 -10.85 25.99 -1.41
C LYS A 271 -10.64 26.43 0.03
N ASN A 272 -9.41 26.39 0.49
CA ASN A 272 -9.04 27.03 1.74
C ASN A 272 -9.21 28.55 1.58
N LEU A 273 -9.80 29.20 2.57
CA LEU A 273 -9.75 30.65 2.65
C LEU A 273 -8.29 31.10 2.88
N PRO A 274 -7.80 32.12 2.16
CA PRO A 274 -6.66 32.89 2.64
C PRO A 274 -7.05 33.47 4.01
N SER A 275 -6.32 33.15 5.07
CA SER A 275 -6.42 33.85 6.34
C SER A 275 -5.03 34.35 6.75
N ASP A 276 -4.96 35.62 7.14
CA ASP A 276 -3.75 36.23 7.68
C ASP A 276 -3.46 35.74 9.12
N GLU A 277 -4.49 35.22 9.80
CA GLU A 277 -4.37 34.54 11.08
C GLU A 277 -4.42 33.02 10.87
N LYS A 278 -3.29 32.32 11.04
CA LYS A 278 -3.30 30.87 11.27
C LYS A 278 -3.76 30.64 12.70
N LYS A 279 -5.00 30.22 12.89
CA LYS A 279 -5.42 29.71 14.21
C LYS A 279 -4.68 28.40 14.45
N SER A 280 -3.86 28.37 15.49
CA SER A 280 -3.30 27.11 16.00
C SER A 280 -4.46 26.21 16.39
N GLU A 281 -4.39 24.95 15.95
CA GLU A 281 -5.34 23.93 16.36
C GLU A 281 -4.68 22.96 17.33
N GLY A 282 -5.48 22.32 18.19
CA GLY A 282 -5.03 21.21 19.03
C GLY A 282 -5.35 19.85 18.41
N ALA A 283 -4.52 18.87 18.72
CA ALA A 283 -4.76 17.45 18.50
C ALA A 283 -4.68 16.72 19.85
N SER A 284 -5.53 15.72 20.07
CA SER A 284 -5.57 14.97 21.33
C SER A 284 -5.66 13.47 21.09
N VAL A 285 -5.23 12.70 22.08
CA VAL A 285 -5.36 11.24 22.10
C VAL A 285 -6.72 10.83 22.68
N GLY A 286 -7.20 9.63 22.37
CA GLY A 286 -8.44 9.10 22.94
C GLY A 286 -9.62 9.06 21.98
N ASN A 287 -10.80 8.70 22.48
CA ASN A 287 -12.01 8.62 21.68
C ASN A 287 -12.55 10.02 21.42
N ALA A 288 -12.96 10.29 20.18
CA ALA A 288 -13.71 11.50 19.89
C ALA A 288 -15.05 11.50 20.64
N VAL A 289 -15.34 12.60 21.35
CA VAL A 289 -16.58 12.81 22.11
C VAL A 289 -17.32 14.05 21.61
N LYS A 290 -18.61 14.19 21.94
CA LYS A 290 -19.44 15.32 21.47
C LYS A 290 -18.90 16.67 21.95
N ASP A 291 -18.46 16.73 23.20
CA ASP A 291 -18.01 17.94 23.89
C ASP A 291 -16.50 18.17 23.81
N GLY A 292 -15.79 17.41 22.98
CA GLY A 292 -14.35 17.59 22.77
C GLY A 292 -14.05 18.87 22.02
N ASN A 293 -12.79 19.28 22.07
CA ASN A 293 -12.30 20.50 21.41
C ASN A 293 -11.30 20.22 20.30
N ASN A 294 -10.51 19.16 20.41
CA ASN A 294 -9.35 18.96 19.54
C ASN A 294 -9.60 18.00 18.37
N GLN A 295 -8.68 18.00 17.40
CA GLN A 295 -8.63 16.95 16.37
C GLN A 295 -8.23 15.61 17.01
N GLU A 296 -8.69 14.50 16.45
CA GLU A 296 -8.23 13.18 16.89
C GLU A 296 -6.83 12.92 16.35
N PHE A 297 -5.86 12.62 17.23
CA PHE A 297 -4.50 12.26 16.85
C PHE A 297 -4.42 10.77 16.52
N ASP A 298 -4.25 10.45 15.24
CA ASP A 298 -4.15 9.09 14.73
C ASP A 298 -2.70 8.79 14.34
N TYR A 299 -1.94 8.29 15.33
CA TYR A 299 -0.61 7.73 15.08
C TYR A 299 -0.77 6.33 14.49
N GLY A 300 0.00 5.98 13.46
CA GLY A 300 -0.05 4.67 12.80
C GLY A 300 1.32 4.05 12.59
N LEU A 301 1.39 2.73 12.66
CA LEU A 301 2.55 1.93 12.22
C LEU A 301 2.18 1.14 10.97
N ASN A 302 3.15 0.88 10.10
CA ASN A 302 2.97 0.00 8.94
C ASN A 302 1.79 0.42 8.03
N ARG A 303 1.53 1.73 7.96
CA ARG A 303 0.42 2.32 7.19
C ARG A 303 0.89 3.09 5.96
N ASN A 304 2.19 3.08 5.67
CA ASN A 304 2.83 3.87 4.62
C ASN A 304 1.97 3.84 3.36
N GLU A 305 1.16 4.90 3.15
CA GLU A 305 0.32 5.05 1.96
C GLU A 305 1.19 5.31 0.72
N GLY A 306 2.50 5.57 0.95
CA GLY A 306 3.56 5.61 -0.05
C GLY A 306 4.36 4.32 -0.20
N ASP A 307 4.20 3.36 0.73
CA ASP A 307 4.64 1.97 0.56
C ASP A 307 3.42 1.04 0.37
N GLU A 308 2.57 1.36 -0.61
CA GLU A 308 2.31 0.29 -1.58
C GLU A 308 3.68 -0.30 -1.94
N ASP A 309 3.80 -1.55 -2.38
CA ASP A 309 4.96 -1.80 -3.22
C ASP A 309 4.82 -0.86 -4.45
N SER A 310 5.18 0.43 -4.36
CA SER A 310 5.59 1.22 -5.50
C SER A 310 6.83 0.57 -6.10
N ASN A 311 7.44 -0.38 -5.38
CA ASN A 311 8.43 -1.28 -5.87
C ASN A 311 7.91 -2.49 -6.66
N ASN A 312 6.60 -2.73 -6.77
CA ASN A 312 6.07 -3.75 -7.68
C ASN A 312 4.93 -3.15 -8.47
N LEU A 313 5.03 -3.26 -9.79
CA LEU A 313 3.96 -2.87 -10.68
C LEU A 313 2.66 -3.61 -10.25
N ILE A 314 1.60 -2.86 -9.97
CA ILE A 314 0.33 -3.40 -9.44
C ILE A 314 -0.33 -4.25 -10.51
N ASP A 315 -0.48 -5.55 -10.31
CA ASP A 315 -1.19 -6.41 -11.26
C ASP A 315 -2.70 -6.13 -11.24
N ALA A 316 -3.31 -6.16 -12.43
CA ALA A 316 -4.73 -5.90 -12.62
C ALA A 316 -5.32 -6.91 -13.62
N GLU A 317 -6.62 -7.15 -13.52
CA GLU A 317 -7.33 -7.95 -14.51
C GLU A 317 -7.46 -7.20 -15.84
N PRO A 318 -7.16 -7.84 -16.98
CA PRO A 318 -7.36 -7.28 -18.32
C PRO A 318 -8.82 -6.87 -18.56
N THR A 319 -9.03 -5.79 -19.31
CA THR A 319 -10.37 -5.40 -19.77
C THR A 319 -10.66 -6.00 -21.14
N GLU A 320 -11.93 -6.30 -21.44
CA GLU A 320 -12.32 -6.82 -22.77
C GLU A 320 -11.92 -5.89 -23.92
N LYS A 321 -11.77 -4.59 -23.64
CA LYS A 321 -11.42 -3.56 -24.61
C LYS A 321 -9.95 -3.61 -25.05
N PHE A 322 -9.09 -4.35 -24.34
CA PHE A 322 -7.67 -4.47 -24.66
C PHE A 322 -7.26 -5.70 -25.47
N ARG A 323 -8.22 -6.53 -25.85
CA ARG A 323 -7.98 -7.72 -26.68
C ARG A 323 -7.24 -7.41 -27.97
N LEU A 324 -7.42 -6.23 -28.57
CA LEU A 324 -6.72 -5.87 -29.81
C LEU A 324 -5.21 -5.68 -29.59
N PHE A 325 -4.80 -5.12 -28.46
CA PHE A 325 -3.38 -4.98 -28.13
C PHE A 325 -2.73 -6.34 -27.90
N GLU A 326 -3.36 -7.19 -27.09
CA GLU A 326 -2.86 -8.55 -26.81
C GLU A 326 -2.74 -9.38 -28.09
N ARG A 327 -3.76 -9.31 -28.96
CA ARG A 327 -3.72 -9.96 -30.28
C ARG A 327 -2.57 -9.43 -31.14
N ALA A 328 -2.27 -8.13 -31.10
CA ALA A 328 -1.13 -7.58 -31.82
C ALA A 328 0.21 -8.10 -31.27
N ILE A 329 0.33 -8.26 -29.95
CA ILE A 329 1.52 -8.87 -29.33
C ILE A 329 1.66 -10.35 -29.72
N GLU A 330 0.56 -11.11 -29.77
CA GLU A 330 0.58 -12.50 -30.25
C GLU A 330 0.99 -12.59 -31.72
N VAL A 331 0.58 -11.65 -32.58
CA VAL A 331 1.09 -11.57 -33.96
C VAL A 331 2.61 -11.32 -33.98
N ILE A 332 3.13 -10.40 -33.15
CA ILE A 332 4.58 -10.13 -33.07
C ILE A 332 5.35 -11.38 -32.64
N LYS A 333 4.83 -12.14 -31.68
CA LYS A 333 5.44 -13.37 -31.16
C LYS A 333 5.64 -14.46 -32.22
N THR A 334 4.84 -14.46 -33.30
CA THR A 334 5.01 -15.41 -34.42
C THR A 334 6.17 -15.06 -35.36
N LYS A 335 6.75 -13.86 -35.25
CA LYS A 335 7.79 -13.38 -36.17
C LYS A 335 9.17 -13.87 -35.72
N LYS A 336 9.94 -14.41 -36.66
CA LYS A 336 11.22 -15.12 -36.45
C LYS A 336 12.29 -14.35 -35.66
N ASP A 337 12.27 -13.02 -35.68
CA ASP A 337 13.32 -12.17 -35.08
C ASP A 337 12.87 -11.47 -33.79
N PHE A 338 11.66 -11.76 -33.33
CA PHE A 338 11.07 -11.15 -32.13
C PHE A 338 10.89 -12.20 -31.04
N THR A 339 11.24 -11.85 -29.81
CA THR A 339 10.93 -12.67 -28.62
C THR A 339 10.07 -11.86 -27.66
N VAL A 340 8.91 -12.39 -27.28
CA VAL A 340 8.05 -11.81 -26.25
C VAL A 340 8.34 -12.53 -24.93
N HIS A 341 8.95 -11.82 -23.98
CA HIS A 341 9.37 -12.37 -22.69
C HIS A 341 8.24 -12.42 -21.65
N GLY A 342 7.22 -11.58 -21.82
CA GLY A 342 6.07 -11.57 -20.93
C GLY A 342 5.10 -10.44 -21.27
N VAL A 343 3.83 -10.66 -20.96
CA VAL A 343 2.75 -9.68 -21.05
C VAL A 343 2.08 -9.61 -19.69
N ARG A 344 1.80 -8.39 -19.23
CA ARG A 344 1.15 -8.13 -17.94
C ARG A 344 0.16 -6.98 -18.07
N CYS A 345 -0.95 -7.08 -17.37
CA CYS A 345 -1.84 -5.95 -17.12
C CYS A 345 -1.57 -5.40 -15.72
N GLY A 346 -1.55 -4.08 -15.57
CA GLY A 346 -1.40 -3.45 -14.28
C GLY A 346 -2.22 -2.20 -14.10
N SER A 347 -2.35 -1.76 -12.86
CA SER A 347 -3.01 -0.51 -12.49
C SER A 347 -1.99 0.60 -12.30
N PHE A 348 -2.35 1.81 -12.76
CA PHE A 348 -1.59 3.01 -12.49
C PHE A 348 -1.55 3.29 -10.98
N PRO A 349 -0.41 3.77 -10.44
CA PRO A 349 -0.29 4.06 -9.02
C PRO A 349 -1.17 5.25 -8.62
N PRO A 350 -1.51 5.39 -7.33
CA PRO A 350 -2.18 6.57 -6.81
C PRO A 350 -1.39 7.85 -7.15
N PRO A 351 -2.09 8.93 -7.59
CA PRO A 351 -1.42 10.19 -7.83
C PRO A 351 -0.94 10.80 -6.51
N LYS A 352 0.32 11.24 -6.49
CA LYS A 352 0.92 12.02 -5.40
C LYS A 352 0.48 13.48 -5.44
N THR A 353 -0.11 13.91 -6.56
CA THR A 353 -0.68 15.24 -6.75
C THR A 353 -2.19 15.25 -6.54
N GLY A 354 -2.82 16.42 -6.68
CA GLY A 354 -4.28 16.54 -6.70
C GLY A 354 -4.96 15.98 -7.96
N SER A 355 -4.21 15.32 -8.86
CA SER A 355 -4.74 14.66 -10.05
C SER A 355 -5.75 13.57 -9.68
N ARG A 356 -6.79 13.40 -10.52
CA ARG A 356 -7.79 12.35 -10.37
C ARG A 356 -8.06 11.60 -11.68
N MET A 357 -7.20 11.77 -12.69
CA MET A 357 -7.44 11.20 -14.01
C MET A 357 -7.47 9.67 -13.96
N VAL A 358 -6.49 9.08 -13.28
CA VAL A 358 -6.39 7.63 -13.11
C VAL A 358 -7.50 7.04 -12.22
N LEU A 359 -8.29 7.88 -11.55
CA LEU A 359 -9.46 7.50 -10.77
C LEU A 359 -10.77 7.79 -11.52
N ASN A 360 -10.69 8.21 -12.79
CA ASN A 360 -11.84 8.65 -13.57
C ASN A 360 -12.28 7.59 -14.59
N THR A 361 -12.21 6.33 -14.20
CA THR A 361 -12.67 5.17 -14.96
C THR A 361 -14.18 4.95 -14.78
N VAL A 362 -14.79 4.24 -15.72
CA VAL A 362 -16.22 3.87 -15.72
C VAL A 362 -16.53 2.87 -14.61
N ASP A 363 -15.58 1.98 -14.30
CA ASP A 363 -15.71 0.92 -13.30
C ASP A 363 -15.21 1.32 -11.90
N GLY A 364 -14.77 2.58 -11.72
CA GLY A 364 -14.28 3.10 -10.45
C GLY A 364 -12.91 2.59 -10.02
N SER A 365 -12.30 1.70 -10.80
CA SER A 365 -10.96 1.17 -10.53
C SER A 365 -9.87 2.18 -10.91
N PHE A 366 -8.63 1.93 -10.52
CA PHE A 366 -7.52 2.68 -11.10
C PHE A 366 -7.39 2.34 -12.59
N LEU A 367 -7.12 3.38 -13.39
CA LEU A 367 -6.79 3.25 -14.80
C LEU A 367 -5.75 2.14 -14.97
N ARG A 368 -5.95 1.31 -15.98
CA ARG A 368 -5.08 0.17 -16.25
C ARG A 368 -4.14 0.46 -17.41
N TYR A 369 -3.04 -0.26 -17.46
CA TYR A 369 -2.15 -0.35 -18.61
C TYR A 369 -1.85 -1.82 -18.92
N HIS A 370 -1.58 -2.10 -20.18
CA HIS A 370 -0.98 -3.36 -20.61
C HIS A 370 0.47 -3.11 -20.97
N MET A 371 1.32 -4.06 -20.62
CA MET A 371 2.75 -3.98 -20.86
C MET A 371 3.26 -5.28 -21.43
N ALA A 372 4.11 -5.20 -22.45
CA ALA A 372 4.80 -6.33 -23.04
C ALA A 372 6.32 -6.10 -23.05
N ASN A 373 7.07 -7.09 -22.58
CA ASN A 373 8.53 -7.13 -22.65
C ASN A 373 8.91 -7.86 -23.94
N ILE A 374 9.53 -7.15 -24.89
CA ILE A 374 9.82 -7.67 -26.22
C ILE A 374 11.27 -7.39 -26.56
N SER A 375 11.96 -8.36 -27.15
CA SER A 375 13.27 -8.15 -27.78
C SER A 375 13.20 -8.35 -29.29
N TYR A 376 14.03 -7.60 -30.01
CA TYR A 376 14.32 -7.79 -31.43
C TYR A 376 15.82 -7.89 -31.61
N LEU A 377 16.31 -9.02 -32.15
CA LEU A 377 17.74 -9.30 -32.33
C LEU A 377 18.59 -8.89 -31.09
N ASP A 378 18.17 -9.35 -29.90
CA ASP A 378 18.77 -9.13 -28.58
C ASP A 378 18.62 -7.73 -27.96
N VAL A 379 17.99 -6.77 -28.65
CA VAL A 379 17.66 -5.47 -28.06
C VAL A 379 16.30 -5.52 -27.38
N GLY A 380 16.31 -5.42 -26.05
CA GLY A 380 15.11 -5.41 -25.21
C GLY A 380 14.41 -4.06 -25.16
N ALA A 381 13.07 -4.08 -25.20
CA ALA A 381 12.20 -2.93 -25.03
C ALA A 381 10.93 -3.30 -24.26
N VAL A 382 10.32 -2.29 -23.66
CA VAL A 382 9.03 -2.38 -22.98
C VAL A 382 8.02 -1.58 -23.77
N VAL A 383 6.93 -2.24 -24.16
CA VAL A 383 5.77 -1.64 -24.82
C VAL A 383 4.68 -1.43 -23.77
N ILE A 384 4.12 -0.23 -23.69
CA ILE A 384 3.11 0.16 -22.69
C ILE A 384 1.91 0.81 -23.41
N GLU A 385 0.72 0.30 -23.13
CA GLU A 385 -0.54 0.76 -23.68
C GLU A 385 -1.53 1.08 -22.55
N VAL A 386 -2.29 2.18 -22.65
CA VAL A 386 -3.12 2.72 -21.55
C VAL A 386 -4.61 2.58 -21.83
N ASP A 387 -5.41 2.10 -20.86
CA ASP A 387 -6.85 1.83 -21.03
C ASP A 387 -7.70 3.10 -21.09
N VAL A 388 -7.47 3.93 -22.10
CA VAL A 388 -8.18 5.20 -22.23
C VAL A 388 -9.68 5.01 -22.47
N ASP A 389 -10.10 3.85 -22.98
CA ASP A 389 -11.51 3.51 -23.19
C ASP A 389 -12.26 3.14 -21.91
N SER A 390 -11.52 2.85 -20.84
CA SER A 390 -12.08 2.73 -19.49
C SER A 390 -12.37 4.09 -18.85
N LEU A 391 -11.88 5.21 -19.39
CA LEU A 391 -12.11 6.54 -18.82
C LEU A 391 -13.51 7.07 -19.12
N ASN A 392 -14.13 7.73 -18.14
CA ASN A 392 -15.39 8.49 -18.32
C ASN A 392 -15.26 9.62 -19.38
N ARG A 393 -14.04 10.08 -19.63
CA ARG A 393 -13.70 11.02 -20.71
C ARG A 393 -12.47 10.46 -21.43
N PRO A 394 -12.66 9.65 -22.48
CA PRO A 394 -11.55 9.06 -23.21
C PRO A 394 -10.59 10.11 -23.74
N THR A 395 -9.30 9.83 -23.62
CA THR A 395 -8.22 10.66 -24.16
C THR A 395 -7.46 9.87 -25.21
N ASN A 396 -6.78 10.56 -26.12
CA ASN A 396 -5.90 9.90 -27.07
C ASN A 396 -4.49 9.86 -26.51
N VAL A 397 -4.00 8.64 -26.25
CA VAL A 397 -2.64 8.40 -25.74
C VAL A 397 -1.97 7.41 -26.68
N SER A 398 -0.72 7.69 -27.05
CA SER A 398 0.09 6.83 -27.91
C SER A 398 0.54 5.58 -27.17
N THR A 399 0.75 4.46 -27.86
CA THR A 399 1.51 3.33 -27.31
C THR A 399 2.95 3.75 -27.08
N LEU A 400 3.46 3.60 -25.87
CA LEU A 400 4.83 3.94 -25.53
C LEU A 400 5.74 2.72 -25.75
N VAL A 401 6.88 2.90 -26.41
CA VAL A 401 7.92 1.88 -26.54
C VAL A 401 9.22 2.48 -26.01
N VAL A 402 9.82 1.85 -25.00
CA VAL A 402 11.04 2.33 -24.34
C VAL A 402 12.08 1.24 -24.25
N SER A 403 13.34 1.61 -24.44
CA SER A 403 14.51 0.81 -24.08
C SER A 403 15.36 1.58 -23.07
N PHE A 404 16.02 0.88 -22.16
CA PHE A 404 16.68 1.48 -21.00
C PHE A 404 18.20 1.53 -21.19
N LEU A 405 18.85 2.45 -20.47
CA LEU A 405 20.31 2.58 -20.47
C LEU A 405 20.94 1.38 -19.75
N THR A 406 22.10 0.92 -20.22
CA THR A 406 22.79 -0.29 -19.69
C THR A 406 23.07 -0.22 -18.18
N ASP A 407 23.40 0.96 -17.65
CA ASP A 407 23.72 1.17 -16.22
C ASP A 407 22.53 1.69 -15.40
N SER A 408 21.32 1.68 -15.97
CA SER A 408 20.13 2.17 -15.27
C SER A 408 19.41 1.07 -14.49
N ASN A 409 18.44 1.46 -13.66
CA ASN A 409 17.46 0.54 -13.08
C ASN A 409 16.16 0.65 -13.89
N PRO A 410 15.91 -0.28 -14.86
CA PRO A 410 14.74 -0.23 -15.75
C PRO A 410 13.42 -0.19 -14.99
N GLU A 411 13.35 -0.92 -13.89
CA GLU A 411 12.14 -1.05 -13.08
C GLU A 411 11.80 0.27 -12.38
N GLN A 412 12.80 0.94 -11.81
CA GLN A 412 12.64 2.25 -11.17
C GLN A 412 12.27 3.35 -12.18
N ILE A 413 12.85 3.33 -13.38
CA ILE A 413 12.49 4.25 -14.45
C ILE A 413 11.04 4.00 -14.87
N LEU A 414 10.66 2.74 -15.10
CA LEU A 414 9.30 2.38 -15.46
C LEU A 414 8.28 2.84 -14.41
N LYS A 415 8.56 2.62 -13.12
CA LYS A 415 7.72 3.12 -12.01
C LYS A 415 7.58 4.64 -12.05
N SER A 416 8.67 5.35 -12.33
CA SER A 416 8.65 6.80 -12.44
C SER A 416 7.81 7.28 -13.63
N ILE A 417 7.85 6.58 -14.77
CA ILE A 417 6.99 6.85 -15.94
C ILE A 417 5.52 6.71 -15.55
N LEU A 418 5.15 5.61 -14.89
CA LEU A 418 3.77 5.34 -14.49
C LEU A 418 3.27 6.33 -13.42
N GLN A 419 4.11 6.65 -12.43
CA GLN A 419 3.79 7.64 -11.41
C GLN A 419 3.58 9.04 -12.02
N ASP A 420 4.47 9.46 -12.91
CA ASP A 420 4.38 10.77 -13.55
C ASP A 420 3.12 10.89 -14.42
N TYR A 421 2.74 9.81 -15.10
CA TYR A 421 1.46 9.74 -15.82
C TYR A 421 0.26 9.94 -14.88
N SER A 422 0.25 9.27 -13.72
CA SER A 422 -0.78 9.46 -12.68
C SER A 422 -0.85 10.90 -12.19
N ASP A 423 0.31 11.51 -11.97
CA ASP A 423 0.46 12.83 -11.35
C ASP A 423 0.09 13.98 -12.30
N GLN A 424 0.43 13.88 -13.58
CA GLN A 424 0.29 14.99 -14.53
C GLN A 424 -1.06 15.05 -15.24
N ALA A 425 -1.75 13.91 -15.41
CA ALA A 425 -3.04 13.83 -16.09
C ALA A 425 -3.07 14.44 -17.51
N ARG A 426 -1.96 14.37 -18.25
CA ARG A 426 -1.79 15.00 -19.59
C ARG A 426 -1.17 14.10 -20.66
N GLY A 427 -1.10 12.79 -20.41
CA GLY A 427 -0.41 11.84 -21.28
C GLY A 427 1.06 11.65 -20.87
N TRP A 428 1.87 11.08 -21.76
CA TRP A 428 3.28 10.79 -21.47
C TRP A 428 4.12 12.06 -21.34
N ASN A 429 4.99 12.12 -20.35
CA ASN A 429 5.98 13.20 -20.22
C ASN A 429 7.17 12.95 -21.14
N HIS A 430 7.03 13.41 -22.38
CA HIS A 430 7.99 13.14 -23.45
C HIS A 430 9.42 13.57 -23.11
N ASP A 431 9.59 14.74 -22.50
CA ASP A 431 10.92 15.29 -22.22
C ASP A 431 11.63 14.52 -21.12
N TRP A 432 10.91 14.18 -20.04
CA TRP A 432 11.46 13.35 -18.97
C TRP A 432 11.79 11.95 -19.47
N ILE A 433 10.88 11.31 -20.23
CA ILE A 433 11.09 9.94 -20.74
C ILE A 433 12.31 9.90 -21.67
N LYS A 434 12.44 10.83 -22.61
CA LYS A 434 13.59 10.90 -23.52
C LYS A 434 14.91 11.09 -22.79
N LYS A 435 14.92 11.84 -21.68
CA LYS A 435 16.13 12.09 -20.88
C LYS A 435 16.56 10.89 -20.04
N ASN A 436 15.62 10.01 -19.65
CA ASN A 436 15.85 8.92 -18.70
C ASN A 436 15.77 7.52 -19.33
N THR A 437 15.67 7.41 -20.66
CA THR A 437 15.66 6.14 -21.41
C THR A 437 16.76 6.18 -22.46
N ALA A 438 17.23 5.00 -22.91
CA ALA A 438 18.18 4.94 -24.01
C ALA A 438 17.52 5.41 -25.31
N VAL A 439 16.35 4.84 -25.60
CA VAL A 439 15.51 5.24 -26.74
C VAL A 439 14.05 5.16 -26.31
N SER A 440 13.26 6.16 -26.71
CA SER A 440 11.81 6.16 -26.53
C SER A 440 11.08 6.52 -27.82
N LYS A 441 9.97 5.81 -28.08
CA LYS A 441 9.07 6.03 -29.22
C LYS A 441 7.63 6.12 -28.74
N PHE A 442 6.89 7.06 -29.31
CA PHE A 442 5.49 7.33 -29.02
C PHE A 442 4.68 6.97 -30.26
N CYS A 443 4.10 5.78 -30.28
CA CYS A 443 3.52 5.17 -31.45
C CYS A 443 2.05 5.58 -31.60
N ARG A 444 1.71 6.08 -32.79
CA ARG A 444 0.31 6.36 -33.11
C ARG A 444 -0.42 5.05 -33.38
N HIS A 445 -1.67 4.99 -32.93
CA HIS A 445 -2.59 3.91 -33.23
C HIS A 445 -2.87 3.82 -34.74
N PRO A 446 -3.12 2.60 -35.28
CA PRO A 446 -3.61 2.45 -36.64
C PRO A 446 -4.89 3.28 -36.87
N LYS A 447 -5.07 3.74 -38.11
CA LYS A 447 -6.34 4.37 -38.50
C LYS A 447 -7.44 3.30 -38.53
N LYS A 448 -8.63 3.67 -38.08
CA LYS A 448 -9.81 2.79 -38.15
C LYS A 448 -10.42 2.71 -39.56
N THR A 449 -9.95 3.56 -40.47
CA THR A 449 -10.39 3.60 -41.86
C THR A 449 -9.23 3.42 -42.82
N LYS A 450 -9.53 2.82 -43.99
CA LYS A 450 -8.62 2.67 -45.12
C LYS A 450 -9.33 3.15 -46.38
N LYS A 451 -8.57 3.82 -47.26
CA LYS A 451 -9.05 4.18 -48.59
C LYS A 451 -8.76 3.04 -49.55
N GLU A 452 -9.80 2.58 -50.23
CA GLU A 452 -9.74 1.56 -51.26
C GLU A 452 -10.59 2.03 -52.44
N ASN A 453 -9.99 2.21 -53.62
CA ASN A 453 -10.63 2.75 -54.82
C ASN A 453 -11.40 4.08 -54.57
N ASP A 454 -10.75 5.04 -53.90
CA ASP A 454 -11.31 6.36 -53.52
C ASP A 454 -12.54 6.34 -52.59
N VAL A 455 -12.90 5.17 -52.06
CA VAL A 455 -13.93 5.02 -51.02
C VAL A 455 -13.27 4.74 -49.67
N GLU A 456 -13.69 5.46 -48.65
CA GLU A 456 -13.24 5.23 -47.27
C GLU A 456 -14.10 4.13 -46.65
N ARG A 457 -13.45 3.03 -46.22
CA ARG A 457 -14.10 1.94 -45.48
C ARG A 457 -13.47 1.76 -44.12
N ASP A 458 -14.25 1.26 -43.18
CA ASP A 458 -13.74 0.79 -41.90
C ASP A 458 -12.88 -0.47 -42.11
N ILE A 459 -11.77 -0.56 -41.37
CA ILE A 459 -10.94 -1.76 -41.36
C ILE A 459 -11.46 -2.77 -40.35
N THR A 460 -11.28 -4.05 -40.66
CA THR A 460 -11.64 -5.13 -39.74
C THR A 460 -10.74 -5.12 -38.50
N ALA A 461 -11.19 -5.78 -37.43
CA ALA A 461 -10.37 -5.95 -36.23
C ALA A 461 -9.03 -6.65 -36.53
N ASP A 462 -9.02 -7.59 -37.47
CA ASP A 462 -7.82 -8.35 -37.85
C ASP A 462 -6.85 -7.46 -38.63
N GLU A 463 -7.36 -6.68 -39.60
CA GLU A 463 -6.56 -5.67 -40.31
C GLU A 463 -5.98 -4.62 -39.35
N TYR A 464 -6.74 -4.21 -38.33
CA TYR A 464 -6.26 -3.28 -37.31
C TYR A 464 -5.15 -3.88 -36.46
N VAL A 465 -5.31 -5.13 -36.01
CA VAL A 465 -4.32 -5.88 -35.24
C VAL A 465 -3.02 -6.05 -36.01
N GLU A 466 -3.10 -6.46 -37.28
CA GLU A 466 -1.91 -6.62 -38.13
C GLU A 466 -1.19 -5.28 -38.35
N ALA A 467 -1.95 -4.21 -38.66
CA ALA A 467 -1.37 -2.88 -38.83
C ALA A 467 -0.69 -2.38 -37.55
N TRP A 468 -1.26 -2.65 -36.37
CA TRP A 468 -0.66 -2.29 -35.09
C TRP A 468 0.63 -3.06 -34.83
N ALA A 469 0.61 -4.38 -35.07
CA ALA A 469 1.78 -5.23 -34.94
C ALA A 469 2.92 -4.76 -35.86
N GLU A 470 2.63 -4.38 -37.11
CA GLU A 470 3.64 -3.82 -38.03
C GLU A 470 4.21 -2.49 -37.55
N ILE A 471 3.38 -1.58 -37.03
CA ILE A 471 3.85 -0.30 -36.44
C ILE A 471 4.82 -0.58 -35.28
N LEU A 472 4.46 -1.48 -34.37
CA LEU A 472 5.30 -1.83 -33.22
C LEU A 472 6.60 -2.52 -33.65
N CYS A 473 6.54 -3.48 -34.58
CA CYS A 473 7.73 -4.11 -35.16
C CYS A 473 8.66 -3.08 -35.79
N GLY A 474 8.13 -2.12 -36.56
CA GLY A 474 8.93 -1.05 -37.15
C GLY A 474 9.65 -0.22 -36.08
N LYS A 475 8.97 0.10 -34.97
CA LYS A 475 9.53 0.91 -33.88
C LYS A 475 10.59 0.16 -33.08
N LEU A 476 10.42 -1.14 -32.88
CA LEU A 476 11.42 -2.00 -32.25
C LEU A 476 12.69 -2.14 -33.12
N ARG A 477 12.52 -2.27 -34.45
CA ARG A 477 13.65 -2.23 -35.40
C ARG A 477 14.36 -0.88 -35.38
N ASP A 478 13.62 0.23 -35.32
CA ASP A 478 14.19 1.58 -35.22
C ASP A 478 15.03 1.73 -33.94
N ILE A 479 14.56 1.18 -32.81
CA ILE A 479 15.28 1.20 -31.52
C ILE A 479 16.59 0.42 -31.63
N GLN A 480 16.57 -0.77 -32.22
CA GLN A 480 17.78 -1.58 -32.43
C GLN A 480 18.83 -0.81 -33.23
N LYS A 481 18.44 -0.14 -34.32
CA LYS A 481 19.38 0.68 -35.12
C LYS A 481 20.01 1.80 -34.30
N MET A 482 19.20 2.53 -33.54
CA MET A 482 19.65 3.67 -32.73
C MET A 482 20.55 3.30 -31.53
N ILE A 483 20.58 2.03 -31.13
CA ILE A 483 21.46 1.54 -30.06
C ILE A 483 22.83 1.12 -30.59
N TYR A 484 22.91 0.76 -31.89
CA TYR A 484 24.16 0.32 -32.53
C TYR A 484 24.77 1.35 -33.50
N GLU A 485 24.09 2.49 -33.73
CA GLU A 485 24.62 3.71 -34.35
C GLU A 485 25.17 4.66 -33.28
#